data_AF-D8KWS7-F1
#
_entry.id   AF-D8KWS7-F1
#
_cell.length_a   1.000
_cell.length_b   1.000
_cell.length_c   1.000
_cell.angle_alpha   90.00
_cell.angle_beta   90.00
_cell.angle_gamma   90.00
#
_symmetry.space_group_name_H-M   'P 1'
#
loop_
_entity.id
_entity.type
_entity.pdbx_description
1 polymer ?
#
loop_
_entity_poly.entity_id
_entity_poly.type
_entity_poly.pdbx_seq_one_letter_code
_entity_poly.pdbx_strand_id
1 'polypeptide(L)' 'ADASGKVKWRLVIDFRKVNEKTIDDKYPIPNITDVLDKLGKCQYFTTLDLASGFYQVEMDPADIHKTAFNVENGHYEFLR' A
#
# COMPACT_ATOMS: atom_id res chain seq x y z
N ALA A 1 1.11 -12.23 14.66
CA ALA A 1 0.91 -11.59 15.97
C ALA A 1 1.69 -10.30 15.95
N ASP A 2 1.03 -9.16 16.18
CA ASP A 2 1.73 -7.94 16.55
C ASP A 2 2.39 -8.13 17.93
N ALA A 3 3.37 -7.30 18.26
CA ALA A 3 4.10 -7.37 19.54
C ALA A 3 3.19 -7.14 20.78
N SER A 4 1.91 -6.81 20.58
CA SER A 4 0.92 -6.56 21.63
C SER A 4 0.30 -7.84 22.21
N GLY A 5 0.54 -9.01 21.60
CA GLY A 5 -0.04 -10.28 22.03
C GLY A 5 -1.56 -10.38 21.82
N LYS A 6 -2.18 -9.41 21.14
CA LYS A 6 -3.62 -9.35 20.92
C LYS A 6 -3.99 -9.95 19.56
N VAL A 7 -5.00 -10.81 19.53
CA VAL A 7 -5.51 -11.34 18.25
C VAL A 7 -6.21 -10.23 17.49
N LYS A 8 -5.66 -9.86 16.33
CA LYS A 8 -6.24 -8.88 15.40
C LYS A 8 -6.58 -9.57 14.08
N TRP A 9 -7.84 -9.47 13.66
CA TRP A 9 -8.27 -9.93 12.34
C TRP A 9 -7.84 -8.94 11.26
N ARG A 10 -7.36 -9.46 10.13
CA ARG A 10 -6.97 -8.67 8.95
C ARG A 10 -7.85 -9.09 7.78
N LEU A 11 -8.54 -8.13 7.17
CA LEU A 11 -9.21 -8.33 5.90
C LEU A 11 -8.15 -8.48 4.81
N VAL A 12 -8.21 -9.56 4.04
CA VAL A 12 -7.31 -9.82 2.91
C VAL A 12 -8.18 -10.05 1.69
N ILE A 13 -8.00 -9.23 0.67
CA ILE A 13 -8.72 -9.31 -0.60
C ILE A 13 -7.77 -9.88 -1.64
N ASP A 14 -8.25 -10.87 -2.40
CA ASP A 14 -7.45 -11.55 -3.42
C ASP A 14 -7.51 -10.80 -4.75
N PHE A 15 -6.55 -9.88 -4.96
CA PHE A 15 -6.43 -9.12 -6.20
C PHE A 15 -5.58 -9.82 -7.28
N ARG A 16 -5.17 -11.09 -7.15
CA ARG A 16 -4.27 -11.74 -8.13
C ARG A 16 -4.77 -11.64 -9.57
N LYS A 17 -6.06 -11.92 -9.81
CA LYS A 17 -6.67 -11.83 -11.14
C LYS A 17 -6.79 -10.40 -11.69
N VAL A 18 -6.90 -9.42 -10.80
CA VAL A 18 -6.94 -8.00 -11.17
C VAL A 18 -5.52 -7.57 -11.54
N ASN A 19 -4.53 -7.91 -10.71
CA ASN A 19 -3.13 -7.59 -10.93
C ASN A 19 -2.59 -8.18 -12.24
N GLU A 20 -3.04 -9.37 -12.67
CA GLU A 20 -2.68 -9.94 -13.98
C GLU A 20 -3.15 -9.10 -15.19
N LYS A 21 -4.20 -8.28 -15.00
CA LYS A 21 -4.76 -7.41 -16.04
C LYS A 21 -4.30 -5.96 -15.92
N THR A 22 -3.75 -5.59 -14.76
CA THR A 22 -3.23 -4.25 -14.50
C THR A 22 -1.87 -4.09 -15.17
N ILE A 23 -1.59 -2.89 -15.66
CA ILE A 23 -0.26 -2.55 -16.18
C ILE A 23 0.64 -2.29 -14.98
N ASP A 24 1.75 -3.03 -14.88
CA ASP A 24 2.75 -2.82 -13.84
C ASP A 24 3.31 -1.39 -13.92
N ASP A 25 3.14 -0.63 -12.83
CA ASP A 25 3.85 0.63 -12.66
C ASP A 25 5.30 0.36 -12.28
N LYS A 26 6.20 0.53 -13.25
CA LYS A 26 7.64 0.37 -13.07
C LYS A 26 8.23 1.70 -12.59
N TYR A 27 7.78 2.19 -11.44
CA TYR A 27 8.44 3.31 -10.80
C TYR A 27 9.82 2.85 -10.30
N PRO A 28 10.93 3.47 -10.75
CA PRO A 28 12.26 3.04 -10.34
C PRO A 28 12.47 3.37 -8.88
N ILE A 29 12.44 2.34 -8.03
CA ILE A 29 12.86 2.47 -6.64
C ILE A 29 14.39 2.67 -6.66
N PRO A 30 14.90 3.77 -6.09
CA PRO A 30 16.33 4.07 -6.12
C PRO A 30 17.12 2.98 -5.41
N ASN A 31 18.35 2.73 -5.88
CA ASN A 31 19.23 1.78 -5.22
C ASN A 31 19.50 2.25 -3.78
N ILE A 32 19.48 1.31 -2.84
CA ILE A 32 19.74 1.61 -1.43
C ILE A 32 21.09 2.32 -1.24
N THR A 33 22.12 1.97 -2.01
CA THR A 33 23.44 2.62 -1.94
C THR A 33 23.34 4.10 -2.33
N ASP A 34 22.63 4.43 -3.40
CA ASP A 34 22.45 5.82 -3.86
C ASP A 34 21.68 6.66 -2.84
N VAL A 35 20.72 6.05 -2.15
CA VAL A 35 19.95 6.69 -1.08
C VAL A 35 20.85 6.96 0.13
N LEU A 36 21.67 5.97 0.54
CA LEU A 36 22.58 6.08 1.67
C LEU A 36 23.72 7.08 1.42
N ASP A 37 24.27 7.15 0.21
CA ASP A 37 25.31 8.11 -0.16
C ASP A 37 24.82 9.56 -0.08
N LYS A 38 23.55 9.79 -0.43
CA LYS A 38 22.90 11.10 -0.26
C LYS A 38 22.68 11.45 1.20
N LEU A 39 22.30 10.47 2.03
CA LEU A 39 22.08 10.63 3.46
C LEU A 39 23.39 10.83 4.24
N GLY A 40 24.49 10.16 3.87
CA GLY A 40 25.74 10.14 4.64
C GLY A 40 26.44 11.49 4.84
N LYS A 41 26.01 12.54 4.13
CA LYS A 41 26.51 13.92 4.30
C LYS A 41 25.68 14.76 5.28
N CYS A 42 24.57 14.23 5.80
CA CYS A 42 23.69 14.93 6.73
C CYS A 42 24.14 14.73 8.18
N GLN A 43 24.02 15.77 9.02
CA GLN A 43 24.33 15.70 10.46
C GLN A 43 23.16 15.21 11.31
N TYR A 44 21.93 15.35 10.82
CA TYR A 44 20.70 14.97 11.52
C TYR A 44 19.80 14.18 10.59
N PHE A 45 19.18 13.14 11.13
CA PHE A 45 18.26 12.27 10.43
C PHE A 45 16.91 12.25 11.13
N THR A 46 15.83 12.23 10.37
CA THR A 46 14.47 12.02 10.88
C THR A 46 13.76 11.07 9.95
N THR A 47 13.04 10.11 10.53
CA THR A 47 12.25 9.12 9.81
C THR A 47 10.78 9.44 10.01
N LEU A 48 10.03 9.54 8.92
CA LEU A 48 8.58 9.71 8.94
C LEU A 48 7.95 8.42 8.40
N ASP A 49 7.06 7.81 9.17
CA ASP A 49 6.26 6.68 8.73
C ASP A 49 4.85 7.16 8.38
N LEU A 50 4.41 6.91 7.15
CA LEU A 50 3.05 7.20 6.74
C LEU A 50 2.16 6.04 7.18
N ALA A 51 1.60 6.17 8.38
CA ALA A 51 0.71 5.17 8.97
C ALA A 51 -0.44 4.84 8.01
N SER A 52 -0.57 3.56 7.64
CA SER A 52 -1.63 3.10 6.73
C SER A 52 -1.61 3.82 5.37
N GLY A 53 -0.42 4.12 4.82
CA GLY A 53 -0.25 4.96 3.63
C GLY A 53 -1.14 4.59 2.42
N PHE A 54 -1.39 3.30 2.18
CA PHE A 54 -2.30 2.87 1.11
C PHE A 54 -3.72 3.41 1.26
N TYR A 55 -4.22 3.62 2.48
CA TYR A 55 -5.56 4.16 2.74
C TYR A 55 -5.63 5.69 2.76
N GLN A 56 -4.52 6.36 2.43
CA GLN A 56 -4.45 7.83 2.37
C GLN A 56 -4.56 8.36 0.95
N VAL A 57 -4.07 7.60 -0.04
CA VAL A 57 -4.12 7.97 -1.46
C VAL A 57 -5.52 7.68 -1.99
N GLU A 58 -6.06 8.52 -2.88
CA GLU A 58 -7.39 8.28 -3.48
C GLU A 58 -7.28 7.40 -4.73
N MET A 59 -8.29 6.53 -4.93
CA MET A 59 -8.42 5.76 -6.16
C MET A 59 -8.91 6.66 -7.30
N ASP A 60 -8.42 6.40 -8.52
CA ASP A 60 -8.98 7.03 -9.72
C ASP A 60 -10.48 6.68 -9.82
N PRO A 61 -11.40 7.67 -9.94
CA PRO A 61 -12.83 7.43 -10.03
C PRO A 61 -13.24 6.45 -11.14
N ALA A 62 -12.49 6.39 -12.25
CA ALA A 62 -12.75 5.46 -13.33
C ALA A 62 -12.44 4.00 -12.96
N ASP A 63 -11.57 3.78 -11.96
CA ASP A 63 -11.01 2.47 -11.62
C ASP A 63 -11.50 1.89 -10.29
N ILE A 64 -12.30 2.64 -9.52
CA ILE A 64 -12.90 2.21 -8.24
C ILE A 64 -13.55 0.82 -8.38
N HIS A 65 -14.34 0.62 -9.43
CA HIS A 65 -15.08 -0.62 -9.69
C HIS A 65 -14.17 -1.87 -9.87
N LYS A 66 -12.89 -1.68 -10.22
CA LYS A 66 -11.92 -2.78 -10.35
C LYS A 66 -11.51 -3.36 -8.99
N THR A 67 -11.73 -2.59 -7.92
CA THR A 67 -11.37 -2.97 -6.54
C THR A 67 -12.51 -3.64 -5.78
N ALA A 68 -13.63 -3.89 -6.45
CA ALA A 68 -14.84 -4.42 -5.85
C ALA A 68 -14.65 -5.80 -5.19
N PHE A 69 -15.21 -5.99 -4.00
CA PHE A 69 -15.21 -7.25 -3.28
C PHE A 69 -16.55 -7.51 -2.59
N ASN A 70 -16.87 -8.79 -2.39
CA ASN A 70 -18.08 -9.23 -1.71
C ASN A 70 -17.74 -9.79 -0.34
N VAL A 71 -18.60 -9.48 0.62
CA VAL A 71 -18.70 -10.13 1.93
C VAL A 71 -20.12 -10.67 2.07
N GLU A 72 -20.36 -11.53 3.07
CA GLU A 72 -21.66 -12.22 3.27
C GLU A 72 -22.88 -11.29 3.17
N ASN A 73 -22.75 -10.05 3.65
CA ASN A 73 -23.85 -9.08 3.70
C ASN A 73 -23.62 -7.82 2.86
N GLY A 74 -22.69 -7.82 1.90
CA GLY A 74 -22.46 -6.59 1.15
C GLY A 74 -21.44 -6.68 0.01
N HIS A 75 -21.54 -5.67 -0.84
CA HIS A 75 -20.63 -5.40 -1.94
C HIS A 75 -19.96 -4.04 -1.69
N TYR A 76 -18.63 -4.02 -1.72
CA TYR A 76 -17.85 -2.83 -1.37
C TYR A 76 -16.70 -2.63 -2.35
N GLU A 77 -16.27 -1.37 -2.47
CA GLU A 77 -15.20 -0.92 -3.35
C GLU A 77 -14.27 0.02 -2.55
N PHE A 78 -13.01 0.13 -2.94
CA PHE A 78 -12.08 1.09 -2.35
C PHE A 78 -12.20 2.45 -3.03
N LEU A 79 -12.34 3.49 -2.22
CA LEU A 79 -12.23 4.89 -2.64
C LEU A 79 -10.81 5.44 -2.49
N ARG A 80 -9.94 4.66 -1.84
CA ARG A 80 -8.56 4.98 -1.47
C ARG A 80 -7.68 3.74 -1.61
#